data_AF-A0A7J2SQG0-F1
#
_entry.id   AF-A0A7J2SQG0-F1
#
_cell.length_a   1.000
_cell.length_b   1.000
_cell.length_c   1.000
_cell.angle_alpha   90.00
_cell.angle_beta   90.00
_cell.angle_gamma   90.00
#
_symmetry.space_group_name_H-M   'P 1'
#
loop_
_entity.id
_entity.type
_entity.pdbx_description
1 polymer ?
#
loop_
_entity_poly.entity_id
_entity_poly.type
_entity_poly.pdbx_seq_one_letter_code
_entity_poly.pdbx_strand_id
1 'polypeptide(L)' 'MARKPNRMYRLIRGQATTRKEYMGGVPNPRITQFDLGNKTESFPLQLSLLSEEACHIRHTALESARISANRVME' A
#
# COMPACT_ATOMS: atom_id res chain seq x y z
N MET A 1 -8.03 16.46 10.40
CA MET A 1 -6.61 16.62 10.80
C MET A 1 -5.76 16.70 9.55
N ALA A 2 -4.99 17.77 9.36
CA ALA A 2 -4.14 17.91 8.17
C ALA A 2 -3.11 16.77 8.13
N ARG A 3 -3.02 16.06 7.00
CA ARG A 3 -2.06 14.96 6.84
C ARG A 3 -0.69 15.52 6.47
N LYS A 4 0.34 15.09 7.19
CA LYS A 4 1.73 15.44 6.88
C LYS A 4 2.14 14.92 5.48
N PRO A 5 2.94 15.67 4.72
CA PRO A 5 3.35 15.29 3.36
C PRO A 5 4.22 14.03 3.33
N ASN A 6 4.26 13.32 2.20
CA ASN A 6 4.96 12.03 2.09
C ASN A 6 6.48 12.16 2.23
N ARG A 7 7.04 13.32 1.91
CA ARG A 7 8.48 13.59 2.04
C ARG A 7 9.02 13.28 3.44
N MET A 8 8.17 13.36 4.47
CA MET A 8 8.55 13.07 5.86
C MET A 8 8.69 11.57 6.15
N TYR A 9 8.03 10.70 5.38
CA TYR A 9 7.93 9.27 5.67
C TYR A 9 8.54 8.38 4.58
N ARG A 10 8.85 8.91 3.38
CA ARG A 10 9.33 8.14 2.22
C ARG A 10 10.64 7.40 2.49
N LEU A 11 11.55 8.03 3.22
CA LEU A 11 12.88 7.49 3.47
C LEU A 11 12.83 6.47 4.62
N ILE A 12 13.43 5.31 4.37
CA ILE A 12 13.61 4.27 5.39
C ILE A 12 14.69 4.76 6.36
N ARG A 13 14.28 5.08 7.60
CA ARG A 13 15.17 5.57 8.65
C ARG A 13 14.82 4.90 9.97
N GLY A 14 15.84 4.46 10.71
CA GLY A 14 15.67 3.81 12.01
C GLY A 14 15.28 2.33 11.90
N GLN A 15 14.89 1.75 13.05
CA GLN A 15 14.51 0.35 13.17
C GLN A 15 13.03 0.12 12.80
N ALA A 16 12.69 -1.10 12.40
CA ALA A 16 11.32 -1.48 12.06
C ALA A 16 10.43 -1.58 13.31
N THR A 17 9.37 -0.78 13.37
CA THR A 17 8.39 -0.80 14.47
C THR A 17 7.12 -1.54 14.02
N THR A 18 7.10 -2.87 14.18
CA THR A 18 5.98 -3.73 13.70
C THR A 18 5.31 -4.53 14.81
N ARG A 19 5.95 -4.70 15.97
CA ARG A 19 5.43 -5.50 17.09
C ARG A 19 4.26 -4.80 17.77
N LYS A 20 3.06 -5.32 17.57
CA LYS A 20 1.81 -4.74 18.07
C LYS A 20 1.67 -4.88 19.58
N GLU A 21 2.26 -5.89 20.21
CA GLU A 21 2.18 -6.05 21.67
C GLU A 21 2.79 -4.86 22.45
N TYR A 22 3.72 -4.12 21.84
CA TYR A 22 4.38 -2.97 22.45
C TYR A 22 3.82 -1.62 21.98
N MET A 23 2.84 -1.59 21.06
CA MET A 23 2.31 -0.36 20.45
C MET A 23 0.81 -0.19 20.72
N GLY A 24 0.46 0.78 21.56
CA GLY A 24 -0.93 1.17 21.83
C GLY A 24 -1.50 2.16 20.81
N GLY A 25 -2.76 1.97 20.40
CA GLY A 25 -3.49 2.96 19.60
C GLY A 25 -3.10 3.05 18.12
N VAL A 26 -2.54 1.97 17.54
CA VAL A 26 -2.21 1.94 16.10
C VAL A 26 -3.51 2.03 15.28
N PRO A 27 -3.66 3.03 14.39
CA PRO A 27 -4.86 3.17 13.58
C PRO A 27 -4.94 2.08 12.51
N ASN A 28 -6.16 1.69 12.13
CA ASN A 28 -6.38 0.74 11.04
C ASN A 28 -5.94 1.33 9.69
N PRO A 29 -5.36 0.49 8.80
CA PRO A 29 -4.99 0.92 7.46
C PRO A 29 -6.23 1.26 6.63
N ARG A 30 -6.04 2.17 5.67
CA ARG A 30 -7.11 2.57 4.73
C ARG A 30 -7.41 1.51 3.67
N ILE A 31 -6.38 0.79 3.23
CA ILE A 31 -6.52 -0.30 2.28
C ILE A 31 -7.11 -1.51 3.00
N THR A 32 -8.17 -2.08 2.45
CA THR A 32 -8.89 -3.24 3.00
C THR A 32 -8.93 -4.41 2.04
N GLN A 33 -8.89 -4.14 0.73
CA GLN A 33 -8.93 -5.14 -0.34
C GLN A 33 -7.61 -5.12 -1.10
N PHE A 34 -7.02 -6.31 -1.30
CA PHE A 34 -5.75 -6.48 -1.99
C PHE A 34 -5.91 -7.14 -3.36
N ASP A 35 -6.81 -8.13 -3.47
CA ASP A 35 -7.09 -8.82 -4.73
C ASP A 35 -8.44 -8.37 -5.31
N LEU A 36 -8.44 -8.05 -6.60
CA LEU A 36 -9.57 -7.51 -7.36
C LEU A 36 -9.78 -8.31 -8.66
N GLY A 37 -10.94 -8.13 -9.30
CA GLY A 37 -11.28 -8.84 -10.53
C GLY A 37 -11.66 -10.30 -10.30
N ASN A 38 -11.50 -11.12 -11.35
CA ASN A 38 -11.80 -12.55 -11.28
C ASN A 38 -10.63 -13.31 -10.66
N LYS A 39 -10.87 -13.92 -9.49
CA LYS A 39 -9.86 -14.64 -8.69
C LYS A 39 -9.77 -16.13 -9.03
N THR A 40 -10.72 -16.63 -9.81
CA THR A 40 -10.88 -18.07 -10.06
C THR A 40 -10.38 -18.47 -11.45
N GLU A 41 -10.36 -17.54 -12.40
CA GLU A 41 -9.87 -17.78 -13.75
C GLU A 41 -8.33 -17.86 -13.84
N SER A 42 -7.84 -18.66 -14.78
CA SER A 42 -6.41 -18.74 -15.11
C SER A 42 -6.06 -17.79 -16.25
N PHE A 43 -5.17 -16.84 -16.01
CA PHE A 43 -4.72 -15.90 -17.03
C PHE A 43 -3.38 -16.36 -17.64
N PRO A 44 -3.20 -16.26 -18.97
CA PRO A 44 -1.94 -16.64 -19.62
C PRO A 44 -0.82 -15.60 -19.45
N LEU A 45 -1.15 -14.38 -19.01
CA LEU A 45 -0.22 -13.26 -18.86
C LEU A 45 -0.19 -12.78 -17.41
N GLN A 46 1.01 -12.58 -16.87
CA GLN A 46 1.24 -11.97 -15.58
C GLN A 46 2.08 -10.70 -15.74
N LEU A 47 1.57 -9.58 -15.24
CA LEU A 47 2.28 -8.30 -15.19
C LEU A 47 2.57 -7.96 -13.73
N SER A 48 3.72 -7.37 -13.45
CA SER A 48 4.11 -6.97 -12.10
C SER A 48 4.78 -5.61 -12.12
N LEU A 49 4.39 -4.74 -11.19
CA LEU A 49 4.99 -3.42 -11.00
C LEU A 49 6.06 -3.51 -9.92
N LEU A 50 7.29 -3.12 -10.26
CA LEU A 50 8.43 -3.14 -9.37
C LEU A 50 8.80 -1.71 -8.95
N SER A 51 9.27 -1.55 -7.72
CA SER A 51 9.84 -0.28 -7.25
C SER A 51 11.32 -0.22 -7.60
N GLU A 52 11.75 0.87 -8.24
CA GLU A 52 13.16 1.10 -8.57
C GLU A 52 13.98 1.56 -7.36
N GLU A 53 13.33 2.22 -6.40
CA GLU A 53 13.96 2.75 -5.20
C GLU A 53 13.44 2.08 -3.94
N ALA A 54 14.32 1.94 -2.93
CA ALA A 54 13.91 1.55 -1.59
C ALA A 54 13.18 2.71 -0.90
N CYS A 55 11.88 2.53 -0.64
CA CYS A 55 11.06 3.56 -0.01
C CYS A 55 9.93 2.98 0.84
N HIS A 56 9.41 3.80 1.75
CA HIS A 56 8.16 3.51 2.46
C HIS A 56 6.97 4.02 1.64
N ILE A 57 6.05 3.10 1.36
CA ILE A 57 4.77 3.40 0.71
C ILE A 57 3.68 3.41 1.77
N ARG A 58 2.97 4.54 1.92
CA ARG A 58 1.89 4.67 2.90
C ARG A 58 0.62 3.95 2.43
N HIS A 59 -0.13 3.41 3.37
CA HIS A 59 -1.42 2.74 3.12
C HIS A 59 -2.41 3.59 2.30
N THR A 60 -2.37 4.92 2.41
CA THR A 60 -3.22 5.81 1.62
C THR A 60 -2.82 5.85 0.15
N ALA A 61 -1.51 5.75 -0.13
CA ALA A 61 -1.00 5.71 -1.50
C ALA A 61 -1.36 4.38 -2.17
N LEU A 62 -1.26 3.27 -1.42
CA LEU A 62 -1.69 1.95 -1.90
C LEU A 62 -3.17 1.92 -2.25
N GLU A 63 -4.04 2.45 -1.39
CA GLU A 63 -5.48 2.50 -1.69
C GLU A 63 -5.80 3.40 -2.90
N SER A 64 -5.13 4.55 -3.02
CA SER A 64 -5.29 5.41 -4.19
C SER A 64 -4.82 4.73 -5.48
N ALA A 65 -3.65 4.07 -5.45
CA ALA A 65 -3.14 3.32 -6.58
C ALA A 65 -4.09 2.18 -7.00
N ARG A 66 -4.64 1.45 -6.02
CA ARG A 66 -5.63 0.41 -6.23
C ARG A 66 -6.88 0.92 -6.95
N ILE A 67 -7.48 2.01 -6.45
CA ILE A 67 -8.68 2.62 -7.06
C ILE A 67 -8.38 3.09 -8.48
N SER A 68 -7.24 3.76 -8.69
CA SER A 68 -6.84 4.26 -10.00
C SER A 68 -6.60 3.13 -11.00
N ALA A 69 -5.92 2.06 -10.60
CA ALA A 69 -5.68 0.89 -11.46
C ALA A 69 -7.00 0.20 -11.82
N ASN A 70 -7.86 -0.06 -10.84
CA ASN A 70 -9.14 -0.73 -11.08
C ASN A 70 -10.05 0.10 -12.00
N ARG A 71 -10.10 1.43 -11.82
CA ARG A 71 -10.92 2.31 -12.67
C ARG A 71 -10.51 2.28 -14.15
N VAL A 72 -9.24 2.02 -14.45
CA VAL A 72 -8.74 1.93 -15.83
C VAL A 72 -8.96 0.53 -16.41
N MET A 73 -9.07 -0.49 -15.56
CA MET A 73 -9.30 -1.89 -15.96
C MET A 73 -10.80 -2.26 -16.04
N GLU A 74 -11.67 -1.48 -15.38
CA GLU A 74 -13.12 -1.46 -15.63
C GLU A 74 -13.44 -0.83 -16.98
#